data_AF-A0A1I1FKQ6-F1
#
_entry.id   AF-A0A1I1FKQ6-F1
#
_cell.length_a   1.000
_cell.length_b   1.000
_cell.length_c   1.000
_cell.angle_alpha   90.00
_cell.angle_beta   90.00
_cell.angle_gamma   90.00
#
_symmetry.space_group_name_H-M   'P 1'
#
loop_
_entity.id
_entity.type
_entity.pdbx_description
1 polymer ?
#
loop_
_entity_poly.entity_id
_entity_poly.type
_entity_poly.pdbx_seq_one_letter_code
_entity_poly.pdbx_strand_id
1 'polypeptide(L)'
;MLSFPQIEPFGPVLGILGDITLARETLIREAGEQGVSFEAHFTHLVVHGFLHILGYDHITDEEATAMESLETSILATLGIDDPYAD
;
A
#
# COMPACT_ATOMS: atom_id res chain seq x y z
N MET A 1 6.66 1.42 5.75
CA MET A 1 6.78 2.13 4.45
C MET A 1 6.65 3.62 4.73
N LEU A 2 7.31 4.48 3.95
CA LEU A 2 7.08 5.94 3.98
C LEU A 2 6.74 6.43 2.56
N SER A 3 5.68 7.22 2.45
CA SER A 3 5.22 7.86 1.21
C SER A 3 5.40 9.38 1.31
N PHE A 4 5.82 10.01 0.21
CA PHE A 4 6.06 11.44 0.12
C PHE A 4 5.33 11.97 -1.14
N PRO A 5 4.05 12.36 -1.03
CA PRO A 5 3.29 12.88 -2.16
C PRO A 5 3.86 14.22 -2.65
N GLN A 6 3.86 14.40 -3.97
CA GLN A 6 4.17 15.66 -4.65
C GLN A 6 2.94 16.24 -5.39
N ILE A 7 1.82 15.54 -5.32
CA ILE A 7 0.51 15.98 -5.79
C ILE A 7 -0.41 16.27 -4.61
N GLU A 8 -1.40 17.12 -4.82
CA GLU A 8 -2.49 17.31 -3.86
C GLU A 8 -3.35 16.03 -3.78
N PRO A 9 -3.97 15.73 -2.62
CA PRO A 9 -4.90 14.61 -2.48
C PRO A 9 -5.99 14.62 -3.55
N PHE A 10 -6.17 13.50 -4.23
CA PHE A 10 -7.11 13.34 -5.35
C PHE A 10 -6.89 14.32 -6.52
N GLY A 11 -5.69 14.90 -6.61
CA GLY A 11 -5.25 15.75 -7.70
C GLY A 11 -5.03 14.99 -9.02
N PRO A 12 -4.74 15.71 -10.11
CA PRO A 12 -4.49 15.08 -11.40
C PRO A 12 -3.22 14.21 -11.37
N VAL A 13 -3.33 12.98 -11.86
CA VAL A 13 -2.20 12.03 -12.01
C VAL A 13 -1.38 12.38 -13.24
N LEU A 14 -0.53 13.40 -13.12
CA LEU A 14 0.30 13.91 -14.21
C LEU A 14 1.71 14.25 -13.70
N GLY A 15 2.74 13.79 -14.41
CA GLY A 15 4.13 14.07 -14.03
C GLY A 15 4.62 13.20 -12.88
N ILE A 16 5.45 13.76 -12.01
CA ILE A 16 5.98 13.06 -10.83
C ILE A 16 4.93 13.13 -9.73
N LEU A 17 4.52 11.97 -9.22
CA LEU A 17 3.43 11.85 -8.23
C LEU A 17 3.95 11.94 -6.80
N GLY A 18 5.16 11.44 -6.55
CA GLY A 18 5.77 11.36 -5.23
C GLY A 18 6.78 10.23 -5.14
N ASP A 19 7.33 10.05 -3.94
CA ASP A 19 8.32 9.03 -3.62
C ASP A 19 7.76 7.98 -2.64
N ILE A 20 8.13 6.72 -2.83
CA ILE A 20 7.87 5.64 -1.87
C ILE A 20 9.21 5.07 -1.41
N THR A 21 9.41 5.06 -0.10
CA THR A 21 10.62 4.50 0.53
C THR A 21 10.28 3.25 1.33
N LEU A 22 11.03 2.18 1.07
CA LEU A 22 10.84 0.86 1.66
C LEU A 22 12.16 0.38 2.26
N ALA A 23 12.11 -0.06 3.53
CA ALA A 23 13.26 -0.64 4.22
C ALA A 23 13.25 -2.16 4.01
N ARG A 24 14.20 -2.66 3.22
CA ARG A 24 14.22 -4.07 2.77
C ARG A 24 14.35 -5.05 3.93
N GLU A 25 15.23 -4.78 4.89
CA GLU A 25 15.45 -5.64 6.05
C GLU A 25 14.17 -5.76 6.90
N THR A 26 13.44 -4.65 7.04
CA THR A 26 12.16 -4.60 7.74
C THR A 26 11.09 -5.44 7.03
N LEU A 27 10.95 -5.27 5.71
CA LEU A 27 10.03 -6.05 4.88
C LEU A 27 10.27 -7.56 4.99
N ILE A 28 11.53 -8.00 4.91
CA ILE A 28 11.88 -9.43 5.00
C ILE A 28 11.50 -9.99 6.36
N ARG A 29 11.78 -9.24 7.44
CA ARG A 29 11.42 -9.63 8.81
C ARG A 29 9.91 -9.75 8.97
N GLU A 30 9.15 -8.73 8.53
CA GLU A 30 7.68 -8.71 8.64
C GLU A 30 7.02 -9.82 7.83
N ALA A 31 7.46 -10.06 6.58
CA ALA A 31 6.95 -11.16 5.77
C ALA A 31 7.16 -12.52 6.46
N GLY A 32 8.32 -12.72 7.11
CA GLY A 32 8.60 -13.91 7.90
C GLY A 32 7.73 -14.04 9.16
N GLU A 33 7.46 -12.93 9.85
CA GLU A 33 6.58 -12.89 11.03
C GLU A 33 5.11 -13.18 10.69
N GLN A 34 4.66 -12.73 9.52
CA GLN A 34 3.30 -12.94 9.00
C GLN A 34 3.15 -14.27 8.26
N GLY A 35 4.24 -14.97 7.96
CA GLY A 35 4.21 -16.23 7.21
C GLY A 35 3.84 -16.08 5.73
N VAL A 36 4.00 -14.88 5.16
CA VAL A 36 3.71 -14.57 3.75
C VAL A 36 4.99 -14.48 2.93
N SER A 37 4.87 -14.55 1.60
CA SER A 37 6.03 -14.33 0.72
C SER A 37 6.51 -12.87 0.81
N PHE A 38 7.82 -12.67 0.64
CA PHE A 38 8.40 -11.33 0.56
C PHE A 38 7.77 -10.53 -0.59
N GLU A 39 7.54 -11.17 -1.73
CA GLU A 39 6.94 -10.57 -2.92
C GLU A 39 5.50 -10.08 -2.65
N ALA A 40 4.70 -10.87 -1.94
CA ALA A 40 3.34 -10.47 -1.55
C ALA A 40 3.37 -9.26 -0.62
N HIS A 41 4.16 -9.32 0.46
CA HIS A 41 4.28 -8.22 1.43
C HIS A 41 4.84 -6.94 0.80
N PHE A 42 5.87 -7.08 -0.04
CA PHE A 42 6.43 -5.95 -0.78
C PHE A 42 5.41 -5.30 -1.70
N THR A 43 4.67 -6.12 -2.45
CA THR A 43 3.65 -5.60 -3.39
C THR A 43 2.52 -4.92 -2.64
N HIS A 44 2.07 -5.49 -1.51
CA HIS A 44 1.11 -4.85 -0.62
C HIS A 44 1.59 -3.46 -0.20
N LEU A 45 2.81 -3.33 0.33
CA LEU A 45 3.33 -2.02 0.76
C LEU A 45 3.53 -1.01 -0.39
N VAL A 46 3.81 -1.48 -1.62
CA VAL A 46 3.86 -0.61 -2.79
C VAL A 46 2.47 -0.07 -3.14
N VAL A 47 1.45 -0.94 -3.16
CA VAL A 47 0.06 -0.53 -3.41
C VAL A 47 -0.41 0.43 -2.33
N HIS A 48 -0.19 0.08 -1.05
CA HIS A 48 -0.50 0.91 0.10
C HIS A 48 0.16 2.30 -0.01
N GLY A 49 1.47 2.34 -0.30
CA GLY A 49 2.21 3.59 -0.47
C GLY A 49 1.74 4.43 -1.67
N PHE A 50 1.30 3.77 -2.75
CA PHE A 50 0.74 4.45 -3.91
C PHE A 50 -0.63 5.07 -3.61
N LEU A 51 -1.49 4.39 -2.85
CA LEU A 51 -2.78 4.95 -2.41
C LEU A 51 -2.58 6.16 -1.50
N HIS A 52 -1.58 6.12 -0.61
CA HIS A 52 -1.17 7.30 0.16
C HIS A 52 -0.74 8.47 -0.73
N ILE A 53 0.00 8.22 -1.82
CA ILE A 53 0.35 9.28 -2.79
C ILE A 53 -0.89 9.89 -3.45
N LEU A 54 -1.91 9.08 -3.72
CA LEU A 54 -3.17 9.55 -4.32
C LEU A 54 -4.09 10.29 -3.33
N GLY A 55 -3.76 10.29 -2.03
CA GLY A 55 -4.52 10.99 -1.00
C GLY A 55 -5.49 10.14 -0.20
N TYR A 56 -5.43 8.81 -0.33
CA TYR A 56 -6.10 7.91 0.60
C TYR A 56 -5.31 7.84 1.91
N ASP A 57 -6.00 7.68 3.03
CA ASP A 57 -5.41 7.52 4.36
C ASP A 57 -6.24 6.50 5.15
N HIS A 58 -5.80 6.16 6.35
CA HIS A 58 -6.46 5.20 7.25
C HIS A 58 -6.47 5.73 8.69
N ILE A 59 -6.71 7.03 8.87
CA ILE A 59 -6.78 7.68 10.19
C ILE A 59 -8.11 7.36 10.87
N THR A 60 -9.21 7.37 10.11
CA THR A 60 -10.54 6.98 10.59
C THR A 60 -10.95 5.60 10.07
N ASP A 61 -11.86 4.94 10.77
CA ASP A 61 -12.36 3.61 10.38
C ASP A 61 -13.00 3.61 8.98
N GLU A 62 -13.68 4.71 8.60
CA GLU A 62 -14.31 4.86 7.29
C GLU A 62 -13.27 4.99 6.18
N GLU A 63 -12.24 5.80 6.40
CA GLU A 63 -11.12 5.95 5.47
C GLU A 63 -10.33 4.65 5.34
N ALA A 64 -10.03 3.98 6.46
CA ALA A 64 -9.35 2.69 6.49
C ALA A 64 -10.14 1.66 5.67
N THR A 65 -11.44 1.51 5.92
CA THR A 65 -12.29 0.57 5.17
C THR A 65 -12.25 0.84 3.66
N ALA A 66 -12.30 2.11 3.25
CA ALA A 66 -12.24 2.49 1.85
C ALA A 66 -10.88 2.18 1.23
N MET A 67 -9.78 2.47 1.93
CA MET A 67 -8.42 2.20 1.48
C MET A 67 -8.14 0.71 1.40
N GLU A 68 -8.43 -0.05 2.46
CA GLU A 68 -8.24 -1.51 2.53
C GLU A 68 -9.01 -2.23 1.42
N SER A 69 -10.26 -1.83 1.17
CA SER A 69 -11.06 -2.39 0.06
C SER A 69 -10.40 -2.18 -1.30
N LEU A 70 -9.78 -1.02 -1.53
CA LEU A 70 -9.03 -0.74 -2.75
C LEU A 70 -7.76 -1.58 -2.82
N GLU A 71 -7.01 -1.69 -1.72
CA GLU A 71 -5.81 -2.53 -1.65
C GLU A 71 -6.12 -3.98 -2.00
N THR A 72 -7.11 -4.59 -1.35
CA THR A 72 -7.55 -5.96 -1.63
C THR A 72 -7.96 -6.11 -3.10
N SER A 73 -8.71 -5.15 -3.65
CA SER A 73 -9.13 -5.20 -5.06
C SER A 73 -7.95 -5.17 -6.04
N ILE A 74 -6.95 -4.33 -5.77
CA ILE A 74 -5.76 -4.19 -6.62
C ILE A 74 -4.88 -5.44 -6.50
N LEU A 75 -4.63 -5.91 -5.27
CA LEU A 75 -3.82 -7.11 -5.03
C LEU A 75 -4.43 -8.36 -5.67
N ALA A 76 -5.76 -8.50 -5.63
CA ALA A 76 -6.45 -9.58 -6.33
C ALA A 76 -6.20 -9.55 -7.85
N THR A 77 -6.15 -8.37 -8.48
CA THR A 77 -5.79 -8.25 -9.92
C THR A 77 -4.35 -8.64 -10.21
N LEU A 78 -3.47 -8.58 -9.21
CA LEU A 78 -2.07 -9.00 -9.29
C LEU A 78 -1.87 -10.46 -8.88
N GLY A 79 -2.94 -11.17 -8.51
CA GLY A 79 -2.89 -12.57 -8.07
C GLY A 79 -2.30 -12.75 -6.67
N ILE A 80 -2.41 -11.73 -5.83
CA ILE A 80 -1.97 -11.74 -4.43
C ILE A 80 -3.20 -11.85 -3.53
N ASP A 81 -3.10 -12.71 -2.52
CA ASP A 81 -4.18 -12.93 -1.54
C ASP A 81 -4.43 -11.68 -0.71
N ASP A 82 -5.64 -11.60 -0.15
CA ASP A 82 -6.08 -10.48 0.68
C ASP A 82 -5.25 -10.42 1.98
N PRO A 83 -4.47 -9.34 2.21
CA PRO A 83 -3.65 -9.22 3.41
C PRO A 83 -4.47 -9.00 4.69
N TYR A 84 -5.78 -8.73 4.57
CA TYR A 84 -6.70 -8.51 5.70
C TYR A 84 -7.59 -9.70 6.01
N ALA A 85 -7.49 -10.79 5.24
CA ALA A 85 -8.27 -12.00 5.48
C ALA A 85 -7.65 -12.84 6.63
N ASP A 86 -8.48 -13.21 7.60
CA ASP A 86 -8.14 -14.15 8.70
C ASP A 86 -7.93 -15.60 8.23
#